data_AF-A0AAD8AWG8-F1
#
_entry.id   AF-A0AAD8AWG8-F1
#
_cell.length_a   1.000
_cell.length_b   1.000
_cell.length_c   1.000
_cell.angle_alpha   90.00
_cell.angle_beta   90.00
_cell.angle_gamma   90.00
#
_symmetry.space_group_name_H-M   'P 1'
#
loop_
_entity.id
_entity.type
_entity.pdbx_description
1 polymer ?
#
loop_
_entity_poly.entity_id
_entity_poly.type
_entity_poly.pdbx_seq_one_letter_code
_entity_poly.pdbx_strand_id
1 'polypeptide(L)'
;MVVKRLRRERYSNDKGWLTPVPDSHKLTETQVTVFVESLKSAVFLALFGKSGCGADFACKALNNLATLRPALVLPPLLEKMYQAMETLTEPHRVFTFIIAITWPLVSSVESYPEGQLHVLPLLKLSLPGIDPNDNRKTL
;
A
#
# COMPACT_ATOMS: atom_id res chain seq x y z
N MET A 1 6.60 -2.27 -11.59
CA MET A 1 7.87 -2.29 -12.37
C MET A 1 9.08 -2.06 -11.46
N VAL A 2 9.09 -1.01 -10.63
CA VAL A 2 10.20 -0.69 -9.69
C VAL A 2 10.40 -1.77 -8.60
N VAL A 3 9.34 -2.27 -7.97
CA VAL A 3 9.42 -3.35 -6.95
C VAL A 3 10.10 -4.60 -7.50
N LYS A 4 9.76 -5.01 -8.74
CA LYS A 4 10.39 -6.16 -9.41
C LYS A 4 11.89 -5.93 -9.66
N ARG A 5 12.27 -4.71 -10.06
CA ARG A 5 13.66 -4.32 -10.25
C ARG A 5 14.44 -4.33 -8.93
N LEU A 6 13.89 -3.72 -7.88
CA LEU A 6 14.52 -3.71 -6.55
C LEU A 6 14.69 -5.12 -5.99
N ARG A 7 13.66 -5.96 -6.15
CA ARG A 7 13.73 -7.39 -5.79
C ARG A 7 14.85 -8.10 -6.53
N ARG A 8 14.98 -7.87 -7.83
CA ARG A 8 16.06 -8.42 -8.66
C ARG A 8 17.44 -7.94 -8.21
N GLU A 9 17.59 -6.68 -7.86
CA GLU A 9 18.89 -6.11 -7.48
C GLU A 9 19.36 -6.55 -6.08
N ARG A 10 18.43 -6.81 -5.14
CA ARG A 10 18.74 -7.06 -3.72
C ARG A 10 18.55 -8.49 -3.24
N TYR A 11 17.54 -9.19 -3.76
CA TYR A 11 17.07 -10.46 -3.20
C TYR A 11 17.06 -11.60 -4.23
N SER A 12 17.27 -11.31 -5.51
CA SER A 12 17.45 -12.36 -6.50
C SER A 12 18.85 -12.95 -6.28
N ASN A 13 18.87 -14.13 -5.67
CA ASN A 13 20.03 -15.02 -5.64
C ASN A 13 20.30 -15.67 -7.02
N ASP A 14 19.63 -15.20 -8.08
CA ASP A 14 19.75 -15.78 -9.42
C ASP A 14 21.12 -15.46 -10.00
N LYS A 15 22.09 -16.30 -9.63
CA LYS A 15 23.27 -16.65 -10.42
C LYS A 15 22.85 -17.47 -11.66
N GLY A 16 21.78 -17.05 -12.33
CA GLY A 16 21.37 -17.59 -13.62
C GLY A 16 22.28 -17.06 -14.73
N TRP A 17 22.03 -17.46 -15.98
CA TRP A 17 22.73 -16.95 -17.16
C TRP A 17 22.47 -15.47 -17.47
N LEU A 18 21.69 -14.78 -16.63
CA LEU A 18 21.32 -13.38 -16.81
C LEU A 18 22.45 -12.48 -16.34
N THR A 19 22.79 -11.48 -17.15
CA THR A 19 23.80 -10.49 -16.79
C THR A 19 23.39 -9.74 -15.52
N PRO A 20 24.26 -9.72 -14.48
CA PRO A 20 23.98 -8.97 -13.26
C PRO A 20 23.95 -7.46 -13.55
N VAL A 21 23.15 -6.72 -12.77
CA VAL A 21 23.09 -5.27 -12.87
C VAL A 21 24.39 -4.69 -12.29
N PRO A 22 25.14 -3.85 -13.02
CA PRO A 22 26.34 -3.20 -12.51
C PRO A 22 26.03 -2.36 -11.26
N ASP A 23 26.96 -2.32 -10.30
CA ASP A 23 26.77 -1.57 -9.05
C ASP A 23 26.50 -0.08 -9.28
N SER A 24 27.08 0.51 -10.32
CA SER A 24 26.86 1.91 -10.72
C SER A 24 25.43 2.21 -11.17
N HIS A 25 24.65 1.19 -11.54
CA HIS A 25 23.28 1.32 -12.03
C HIS A 25 22.24 0.76 -11.05
N LYS A 26 22.66 0.29 -9.87
CA LYS A 26 21.75 -0.17 -8.82
C LYS A 26 21.01 1.02 -8.21
N LEU A 27 19.75 0.78 -7.82
CA LEU A 27 18.93 1.79 -7.17
C LEU A 27 19.43 2.05 -5.74
N THR A 28 19.79 3.30 -5.47
CA THR A 28 20.15 3.73 -4.11
C THR A 28 18.90 3.94 -3.26
N GLU A 29 19.06 3.85 -1.94
CA GLU A 29 17.96 4.11 -1.00
C GLU A 29 17.34 5.49 -1.18
N THR A 30 18.16 6.50 -1.45
CA THR A 30 17.72 7.88 -1.69
C THR A 30 16.86 7.99 -2.96
N GLN A 31 17.25 7.31 -4.04
CA GLN A 31 16.47 7.29 -5.27
C GLN A 31 15.11 6.61 -5.08
N VAL A 32 15.06 5.54 -4.28
CA VAL A 32 13.80 4.87 -3.94
C VAL A 32 12.89 5.80 -3.12
N THR A 33 13.45 6.53 -2.15
CA THR A 33 12.69 7.50 -1.35
C THR A 33 12.09 8.61 -2.21
N VAL A 34 12.90 9.25 -3.07
CA VAL A 34 12.42 10.33 -3.96
C VAL A 34 11.32 9.82 -4.91
N PHE A 35 11.46 8.60 -5.42
CA PHE A 35 10.43 7.97 -6.24
C PHE A 35 9.11 7.79 -5.46
N VAL A 36 9.18 7.33 -4.20
CA VAL A 36 7.98 7.15 -3.37
C VAL A 36 7.32 8.49 -3.07
N GLU A 37 8.08 9.51 -2.69
CA GLU A 37 7.56 10.84 -2.36
C GLU A 37 6.87 11.51 -3.56
N SER A 38 7.47 11.45 -4.74
CA SER A 38 6.90 12.06 -5.96
C SER A 38 5.58 11.43 -6.38
N LEU A 39 5.39 10.12 -6.20
CA LEU A 39 4.16 9.43 -6.57
C LEU A 39 3.11 9.38 -5.46
N LYS A 40 3.51 9.55 -4.19
CA LYS A 40 2.60 9.45 -3.04
C LYS A 40 1.37 10.34 -3.19
N SER A 41 1.57 11.61 -3.57
CA SER A 41 0.50 12.59 -3.71
C SER A 41 -0.50 12.21 -4.81
N ALA A 42 0.00 11.76 -5.96
CA ALA A 42 -0.84 11.34 -7.09
C ALA A 42 -1.64 10.07 -6.77
N VAL A 43 -1.01 9.10 -6.09
CA VAL A 43 -1.66 7.86 -5.67
C VAL A 43 -2.76 8.17 -4.66
N PHE A 44 -2.52 9.00 -3.64
CA PHE A 44 -3.56 9.37 -2.69
C PHE A 44 -4.71 10.14 -3.34
N LEU A 45 -4.44 11.05 -4.28
CA LEU A 45 -5.49 11.74 -5.02
C LEU A 45 -6.36 10.76 -5.81
N ALA A 46 -5.75 9.78 -6.48
CA ALA A 46 -6.47 8.75 -7.23
C ALA A 46 -7.26 7.82 -6.29
N LEU A 47 -6.70 7.52 -5.13
CA LEU A 47 -7.29 6.65 -4.11
C LEU A 47 -8.57 7.26 -3.50
N PHE A 48 -8.54 8.56 -3.19
CA PHE A 48 -9.66 9.30 -2.61
C PHE A 48 -10.49 10.07 -3.65
N GLY A 49 -10.22 9.87 -4.94
CA GLY A 49 -10.92 10.53 -6.04
C GLY A 49 -12.35 10.01 -6.22
N LYS A 50 -13.25 10.82 -6.78
CA LYS A 50 -14.67 10.48 -6.93
C LYS A 50 -14.94 9.33 -7.94
N SER A 51 -14.03 9.06 -8.87
CA SER A 51 -14.21 8.03 -9.91
C SER A 51 -13.76 6.64 -9.42
N GLY A 52 -14.73 5.77 -9.12
CA GLY A 52 -14.48 4.42 -8.57
C GLY A 52 -13.62 3.50 -9.45
N CYS A 53 -13.52 3.75 -10.77
CA CYS A 53 -12.70 2.93 -11.67
C CYS A 53 -11.18 3.07 -11.43
N GLY A 54 -10.73 4.13 -10.75
CA GLY A 54 -9.31 4.37 -10.46
C GLY A 54 -8.82 3.75 -9.15
N ALA A 55 -9.73 3.34 -8.26
CA ALA A 55 -9.39 2.95 -6.89
C ALA A 55 -8.54 1.67 -6.84
N ASP A 56 -8.85 0.67 -7.65
CA ASP A 56 -8.10 -0.60 -7.67
C ASP A 56 -6.65 -0.42 -8.14
N PHE A 57 -6.44 0.40 -9.16
CA PHE A 57 -5.11 0.72 -9.65
C PHE A 57 -4.33 1.56 -8.63
N ALA A 58 -5.00 2.51 -7.96
CA ALA A 58 -4.42 3.28 -6.89
C ALA A 58 -4.03 2.39 -5.69
N CYS A 59 -4.87 1.45 -5.29
CA CYS A 59 -4.58 0.46 -4.25
C CYS A 59 -3.36 -0.41 -4.60
N LYS A 60 -3.27 -0.90 -5.85
CA LYS A 60 -2.09 -1.64 -6.31
C LYS A 60 -0.83 -0.77 -6.33
N ALA A 61 -0.93 0.47 -6.77
CA ALA A 61 0.19 1.41 -6.75
C ALA A 61 0.66 1.68 -5.30
N LEU A 62 -0.30 1.89 -4.39
CA LEU A 62 -0.06 2.12 -2.97
C LEU A 62 0.62 0.92 -2.29
N ASN A 63 0.15 -0.30 -2.56
CA ASN A 63 0.78 -1.52 -2.05
C ASN A 63 2.25 -1.64 -2.53
N ASN A 64 2.51 -1.30 -3.80
CA ASN A 64 3.88 -1.26 -4.32
C ASN A 64 4.73 -0.18 -3.63
N LEU A 65 4.20 1.02 -3.38
CA LEU A 65 4.92 2.08 -2.66
C LEU A 65 5.19 1.70 -1.20
N ALA A 66 4.20 1.11 -0.52
CA ALA A 66 4.33 0.63 0.85
C ALA A 66 5.33 -0.53 0.96
N THR A 67 5.45 -1.37 -0.08
CA THR A 67 6.50 -2.40 -0.15
C THR A 67 7.91 -1.80 -0.27
N LEU A 68 8.04 -0.62 -0.91
CA LEU A 68 9.33 0.06 -1.06
C LEU A 68 9.73 0.82 0.21
N ARG A 69 8.83 1.64 0.75
CA ARG A 69 9.05 2.47 1.94
C ARG A 69 7.76 2.57 2.78
N PRO A 70 7.51 1.60 3.67
CA PRO A 70 6.28 1.56 4.45
C PRO A 70 6.16 2.77 5.40
N ALA A 71 7.25 3.18 6.04
CA ALA A 71 7.27 4.31 6.99
C ALA A 71 6.82 5.66 6.41
N LEU A 72 6.93 5.87 5.09
CA LEU A 72 6.55 7.13 4.43
C LEU A 72 5.11 7.13 3.91
N VAL A 73 4.54 5.94 3.73
CA VAL A 73 3.26 5.72 3.05
C VAL A 73 2.18 5.34 4.05
N LEU A 74 2.49 4.47 5.03
CA LEU A 74 1.50 3.93 5.97
C LEU A 74 0.95 4.97 6.95
N PRO A 75 1.75 5.82 7.62
CA PRO A 75 1.20 6.80 8.57
C PRO A 75 0.17 7.77 7.95
N PRO A 76 0.47 8.48 6.83
CA PRO A 76 -0.50 9.42 6.24
C PRO A 76 -1.70 8.71 5.62
N LEU A 77 -1.57 7.43 5.26
CA LEU A 77 -2.68 6.62 4.79
C LEU A 77 -3.61 6.22 5.95
N LEU A 78 -3.05 5.77 7.07
CA LEU A 78 -3.82 5.41 8.26
C LEU A 78 -4.65 6.58 8.75
N GLU A 79 -4.07 7.78 8.87
CA GLU A 79 -4.79 9.01 9.24
C GLU A 79 -6.00 9.25 8.33
N LYS A 80 -5.80 9.19 7.01
CA LYS A 80 -6.88 9.39 6.03
C LYS A 80 -7.93 8.29 6.08
N MET A 81 -7.54 7.05 6.38
CA MET A 81 -8.47 5.93 6.52
C MET A 81 -9.31 6.05 7.78
N TYR A 82 -8.72 6.41 8.92
CA TYR A 82 -9.48 6.68 10.14
C TYR A 82 -10.50 7.81 9.91
N GLN A 83 -10.10 8.88 9.23
CA GLN A 83 -11.00 9.97 8.85
C GLN A 83 -12.12 9.52 7.88
N ALA A 84 -11.81 8.67 6.90
CA ALA A 84 -12.80 8.14 5.97
C ALA A 84 -13.83 7.22 6.66
N MET A 85 -13.39 6.43 7.64
CA MET A 85 -14.26 5.56 8.44
C MET A 85 -15.18 6.34 9.38
N GLU A 86 -14.68 7.43 10.00
CA GLU A 86 -15.51 8.31 10.83
C GLU A 86 -16.58 9.05 10.02
N THR A 87 -16.27 9.41 8.78
CA THR A 87 -17.18 10.19 7.92
C THR A 87 -18.23 9.32 7.20
N LEU A 88 -18.29 8.01 7.46
CA LEU A 88 -19.24 7.06 6.86
C LEU A 88 -19.29 7.12 5.32
N THR A 89 -18.21 7.58 4.68
CA THR A 89 -18.17 7.81 3.23
C THR A 89 -17.88 6.51 2.51
N GLU A 90 -18.94 5.90 1.96
CA GLU A 90 -18.92 4.75 1.07
C GLU A 90 -18.18 3.49 1.61
N PRO A 91 -18.87 2.57 2.31
CA PRO A 91 -18.26 1.41 2.99
C PRO A 91 -17.42 0.49 2.06
N HIS A 92 -17.70 0.48 0.75
CA HIS A 92 -16.95 -0.32 -0.22
C HIS A 92 -15.48 0.12 -0.34
N ARG A 93 -15.19 1.42 -0.25
CA ARG A 93 -13.82 1.93 -0.42
C ARG A 93 -12.94 1.57 0.77
N VAL A 94 -13.55 1.53 1.96
CA VAL A 94 -12.88 1.17 3.22
C VAL A 94 -12.34 -0.26 3.16
N PHE A 95 -13.12 -1.21 2.62
CA PHE A 95 -12.68 -2.59 2.46
C PHE A 95 -11.52 -2.72 1.47
N THR A 96 -11.60 -2.06 0.31
CA THR A 96 -10.51 -2.07 -0.68
C THR A 96 -9.22 -1.52 -0.09
N PHE A 97 -9.29 -0.48 0.74
CA PHE A 97 -8.11 0.07 1.43
C PHE A 97 -7.55 -0.90 2.46
N ILE A 98 -8.39 -1.49 3.31
CA ILE A 98 -7.96 -2.47 4.32
C ILE A 98 -7.22 -3.63 3.65
N ILE A 99 -7.78 -4.19 2.57
CA ILE A 99 -7.13 -5.28 1.82
C ILE A 99 -5.78 -4.83 1.24
N ALA A 100 -5.70 -3.61 0.69
CA ALA A 100 -4.46 -3.10 0.10
C ALA A 100 -3.32 -2.89 1.11
N ILE A 101 -3.64 -2.59 2.37
CA ILE A 101 -2.65 -2.27 3.42
C ILE A 101 -2.36 -3.39 4.39
N THR A 102 -3.18 -4.45 4.43
CA THR A 102 -3.02 -5.56 5.38
C THR A 102 -1.63 -6.20 5.23
N TRP A 103 -1.20 -6.47 4.00
CA TRP A 103 0.11 -7.08 3.77
C TRP A 103 1.27 -6.16 4.22
N PRO A 104 1.37 -4.89 3.76
CA PRO A 104 2.39 -3.97 4.25
C PRO A 104 2.40 -3.75 5.77
N LEU A 105 1.24 -3.69 6.43
CA LEU A 105 1.18 -3.53 7.90
C LEU A 105 1.73 -4.74 8.65
N VAL A 106 1.53 -5.94 8.11
CA VAL A 106 1.96 -7.20 8.74
C VAL A 106 3.43 -7.51 8.42
N SER A 107 3.88 -7.26 7.18
CA SER A 107 5.21 -7.65 6.72
C SER A 107 6.32 -6.67 7.10
N SER A 108 5.98 -5.43 7.45
CA SER A 108 6.96 -4.34 7.60
C SER A 108 7.49 -4.14 9.02
N VAL A 109 7.63 -5.21 9.83
CA VAL A 109 7.96 -5.10 11.27
C VAL A 109 9.27 -4.34 11.52
N GLU A 110 10.28 -4.53 10.69
CA GLU A 110 11.58 -3.85 10.83
C GLU A 110 11.53 -2.35 10.45
N SER A 111 10.64 -1.97 9.53
CA SER A 111 10.56 -0.61 8.99
C SER A 111 9.41 0.22 9.56
N TYR A 112 8.37 -0.42 10.09
CA TYR A 112 7.21 0.20 10.71
C TYR A 112 6.56 -0.75 11.72
N PRO A 113 7.15 -0.92 12.93
CA PRO A 113 6.69 -1.89 13.93
C PRO A 113 5.28 -1.57 14.47
N GLU A 114 4.92 -0.29 14.49
CA GLU A 114 3.61 0.19 14.93
C GLU A 114 2.47 -0.27 14.00
N GLY A 115 2.78 -0.63 12.76
CA GLY A 115 1.79 -1.02 11.75
C GLY A 115 0.90 -2.20 12.16
N GLN A 116 1.47 -3.19 12.85
CA GLN A 116 0.71 -4.37 13.28
C GLN A 116 -0.38 -4.03 14.31
N LEU A 117 -0.16 -3.00 15.13
CA LEU A 117 -1.12 -2.56 16.15
C LEU A 117 -2.39 -2.00 15.53
N HIS A 118 -2.31 -1.47 14.31
CA HIS A 118 -3.45 -0.91 13.59
C HIS A 118 -4.34 -1.98 12.93
N VAL A 119 -3.85 -3.21 12.71
CA VAL A 119 -4.61 -4.26 12.03
C VAL A 119 -5.90 -4.61 12.79
N LEU A 120 -5.81 -4.80 14.11
CA LEU A 120 -6.97 -5.18 14.93
C LEU A 120 -8.04 -4.07 15.02
N PRO A 121 -7.69 -2.80 15.30
CA PRO A 121 -8.64 -1.69 15.22
C PRO A 121 -9.30 -1.53 13.86
N LEU A 122 -8.53 -1.61 12.76
CA LEU A 122 -9.07 -1.49 11.41
C LEU A 122 -10.07 -2.60 11.08
N LEU A 123 -9.77 -3.85 11.49
CA LEU A 123 -10.67 -4.98 11.28
C LEU A 123 -11.95 -4.85 12.13
N LYS A 124 -11.86 -4.34 13.36
CA LYS A 124 -13.05 -4.05 14.18
C LYS A 124 -13.94 -2.98 13.54
N LEU A 125 -13.33 -1.95 12.95
CA LEU A 125 -14.04 -0.88 12.25
C LEU A 125 -14.68 -1.33 10.93
N SER A 126 -14.22 -2.44 10.33
CA SER A 126 -14.83 -2.97 9.10
C SER A 126 -15.99 -3.92 9.34
N LEU A 127 -16.16 -4.47 10.55
CA LEU A 127 -17.29 -5.35 10.93
C LEU A 127 -18.68 -4.75 10.57
N PRO A 128 -18.96 -3.46 10.82
CA PRO A 128 -20.26 -2.86 10.47
C PRO A 128 -20.50 -2.73 8.95
N GLY A 129 -19.45 -2.83 8.13
CA GLY A 129 -19.55 -2.80 6.67
C GLY A 129 -19.91 -4.16 6.05
N ILE A 130 -19.85 -5.25 6.81
CA ILE A 130 -20.26 -6.59 6.39
C ILE A 130 -21.78 -6.69 6.52
N ASP A 131 -22.47 -6.27 5.47
CA ASP A 131 -23.93 -6.23 5.41
C ASP A 131 -24.46 -7.39 4.54
N PRO A 132 -25.19 -8.36 5.11
CA PRO A 132 -25.76 -9.47 4.36
C PRO A 132 -26.82 -9.06 3.33
N ASN A 133 -27.30 -7.82 3.35
CA ASN A 133 -28.25 -7.29 2.37
C ASN A 133 -27.59 -6.57 1.18
N ASP A 134 -26.26 -6.44 1.16
CA ASP A 134 -25.56 -5.73 0.09
C ASP A 134 -24.39 -6.55 -0.44
N ASN A 135 -24.69 -7.39 -1.43
CA ASN A 135 -23.75 -8.33 -2.05
C ASN A 135 -22.55 -7.65 -2.73
N ARG A 136 -22.59 -6.33 -2.96
CA ARG A 136 -21.44 -5.55 -3.48
C ARG A 136 -20.50 -5.06 -2.38
N LYS A 137 -20.91 -5.11 -1.11
CA LYS A 137 -20.06 -4.77 0.06
C LYS A 137 -19.24 -5.96 0.56
N THR A 138 -19.61 -7.19 0.21
CA THR A 138 -19.06 -8.43 0.80
C THR A 138 -17.94 -9.10 -0.02
N LEU A 139 -17.77 -8.76 -1.29
CA LEU A 139 -16.83 -9.40 -2.24
C LEU A 139 -15.70 -8.47 -2.70
#